data_AF-A0A5C2SUK6-F1
#
_entry.id   AF-A0A5C2SUK6-F1
#
_cell.length_a   1.000
_cell.length_b   1.000
_cell.length_c   1.000
_cell.angle_alpha   90.00
_cell.angle_beta   90.00
_cell.angle_gamma   90.00
#
_symmetry.space_group_name_H-M   'P 1'
#
loop_
_entity.id
_entity.type
_entity.pdbx_description
1 polymer ?
#
loop_
_entity_poly.entity_id
_entity_poly.type
_entity_poly.pdbx_seq_one_letter_code
_entity_poly.pdbx_strand_id
1 'polypeptide(L)'
;MNSYYAPSVASNCKDPPSYREACTPPGSSSTTRNAAPASSFNIREDLPLLSKRVSKRRRNLRRLCVVLGSVLLVIFILQNLSLLSCPLDNVSASVKRAKHREWKTEIKAHGIRVDEWARERQLHEQEVHQWEDERAEWQEERRKWEEERRNEERHRKEVERMRQGVYWTPPIGDPHCSTYRTRVYRAILKDIPSDLNWLEVCNDMPITIQGRPVDRPNGCERNDRGEVQAWWLVNWSEPSCVPYWDTIHYKECTPGKPGFGRYQARLWGINHGDDWENMCKTTPAQIGGRDFGHPTTCDNRGGLHGMVGIWDVPQRGC
;
A
#
# COMPACT_ATOMS: atom_id res chain seq x y z
N MET A 1 31.83 -26.88 39.82
CA MET A 1 31.84 -25.42 40.11
C MET A 1 31.52 -24.68 38.82
N ASN A 2 30.61 -23.72 38.92
CA ASN A 2 30.17 -22.73 37.92
C ASN A 2 29.26 -23.21 36.77
N SER A 3 27.99 -23.37 37.12
CA SER A 3 26.83 -23.26 36.23
C SER A 3 26.47 -21.77 36.10
N TYR A 4 26.45 -21.24 34.87
CA TYR A 4 25.95 -19.89 34.58
C TYR A 4 24.45 -19.98 34.28
N TYR A 5 23.65 -19.47 35.21
CA TYR A 5 22.24 -19.13 35.03
C TYR A 5 22.12 -17.85 34.20
N ALA A 6 21.31 -17.90 33.13
CA ALA A 6 20.79 -16.71 32.46
C ALA A 6 19.37 -16.43 32.97
N PRO A 7 19.01 -15.19 33.34
CA PRO A 7 17.64 -14.87 33.71
C PRO A 7 16.78 -14.53 32.47
N SER A 8 15.61 -15.14 32.40
CA SER A 8 14.56 -14.82 31.42
C SER A 8 13.95 -13.45 31.74
N VAL A 9 14.11 -12.49 30.84
CA VAL A 9 13.38 -11.21 30.88
C VAL A 9 12.01 -11.45 30.24
N ALA A 10 10.98 -11.53 31.08
CA ALA A 10 9.59 -11.51 30.61
C ALA A 10 9.22 -10.08 30.19
N SER A 11 9.11 -9.86 28.89
CA SER A 11 8.58 -8.63 28.32
C SER A 11 7.05 -8.61 28.44
N ASN A 12 6.55 -7.82 29.39
CA ASN A 12 5.15 -7.39 29.46
C ASN A 12 4.83 -6.48 28.26
N CYS A 13 4.24 -7.04 27.21
CA CYS A 13 3.57 -6.25 26.18
C CYS A 13 2.22 -5.78 26.75
N LYS A 14 2.13 -4.50 27.10
CA LYS A 14 0.84 -3.81 27.28
C LYS A 14 0.34 -3.38 25.90
N ASP A 15 -0.87 -3.78 25.56
CA ASP A 15 -1.57 -3.34 24.35
C ASP A 15 -1.79 -1.81 24.34
N PRO A 16 -1.67 -1.14 23.18
CA PRO A 16 -2.01 0.26 23.05
C PRO A 16 -3.54 0.46 22.95
N PRO A 17 -4.08 1.59 23.41
CA PRO A 17 -5.50 1.87 23.27
C PRO A 17 -5.86 2.23 21.83
N SER A 18 -6.92 1.55 21.36
CA SER A 18 -7.71 1.87 20.18
C SER A 18 -8.23 3.31 20.23
N TYR A 19 -7.77 4.16 19.32
CA TYR A 19 -8.40 5.45 19.04
C TYR A 19 -9.26 5.32 17.78
N ARG A 20 -10.57 5.30 17.98
CA ARG A 20 -11.57 5.62 16.95
C ARG A 20 -12.66 6.39 17.64
N GLU A 21 -12.71 7.70 17.40
CA GLU A 21 -13.98 8.39 17.19
C GLU A 21 -13.72 9.69 16.44
N ALA A 22 -14.31 9.74 15.25
CA ALA A 22 -14.28 10.85 14.32
C ALA A 22 -15.39 11.83 14.71
N CYS A 23 -15.05 13.09 14.92
CA CYS A 23 -16.00 14.19 14.92
C CYS A 23 -15.76 15.04 13.67
N THR A 24 -16.74 14.94 12.77
CA THR A 24 -16.99 15.76 11.59
C THR A 24 -17.12 17.25 11.93
N PRO A 25 -16.56 18.16 11.12
CA PRO A 25 -16.95 19.57 11.15
C PRO A 25 -18.21 19.81 10.29
N PRO A 26 -19.11 20.73 10.69
CA PRO A 26 -20.28 21.06 9.90
C PRO A 26 -19.96 22.09 8.81
N GLY A 27 -20.49 21.82 7.61
CA GLY A 27 -21.33 22.76 6.89
C GLY A 27 -20.71 24.07 6.44
N SER A 28 -20.13 24.04 5.23
CA SER A 28 -19.89 25.20 4.39
C SER A 28 -21.20 25.89 3.99
N SER A 29 -21.48 27.05 4.58
CA SER A 29 -22.43 28.02 4.03
C SER A 29 -21.75 28.83 2.94
N SER A 30 -22.34 28.75 1.75
CA SER A 30 -22.08 29.56 0.57
C SER A 30 -22.12 31.06 0.86
N THR A 31 -21.08 31.77 0.45
CA THR A 31 -21.17 33.21 0.16
C THR A 31 -20.41 33.50 -1.12
N THR A 32 -21.16 33.46 -2.21
CA THR A 32 -20.89 34.23 -3.41
C THR A 32 -20.94 35.71 -3.08
N ARG A 33 -19.91 36.48 -3.45
CA ARG A 33 -20.04 37.70 -4.28
C ARG A 33 -18.73 38.46 -4.38
N ASN A 34 -18.30 38.57 -5.64
CA ASN A 34 -17.77 39.77 -6.28
C ASN A 34 -16.36 40.21 -5.90
N ALA A 35 -15.43 39.78 -6.76
CA ALA A 35 -14.16 40.41 -7.02
C ALA A 35 -14.34 41.93 -7.25
N ALA A 36 -13.69 42.73 -6.42
CA ALA A 36 -13.43 44.14 -6.68
C ALA A 36 -12.12 44.25 -7.49
N PRO A 37 -12.12 44.91 -8.66
CA PRO A 37 -10.87 45.22 -9.34
C PRO A 37 -10.14 46.34 -8.61
N ALA A 38 -8.83 46.16 -8.47
CA ALA A 38 -7.89 47.12 -7.92
C ALA A 38 -7.99 48.46 -8.68
N SER A 39 -8.42 49.51 -7.96
CA SER A 39 -8.43 50.87 -8.47
C SER A 39 -7.02 51.45 -8.32
N SER A 40 -6.29 51.53 -9.42
CA SER A 40 -5.06 52.30 -9.54
C SER A 40 -5.40 53.79 -9.57
N PHE A 41 -5.14 54.48 -8.46
CA PHE A 41 -5.22 55.94 -8.39
C PHE A 41 -4.05 56.57 -9.17
N ASN A 42 -4.26 56.84 -10.46
CA ASN A 42 -3.47 57.79 -11.23
C ASN A 42 -4.06 59.19 -10.96
N ILE A 43 -3.45 59.94 -10.04
CA ILE A 43 -3.74 61.37 -9.88
C ILE A 43 -2.90 62.11 -10.93
N ARG A 44 -3.54 62.39 -12.06
CA ARG A 44 -3.02 63.26 -13.12
C ARG A 44 -3.67 64.63 -12.96
N GLU A 45 -2.82 65.64 -12.90
CA GLU A 45 -3.15 67.05 -12.97
C GLU A 45 -4.05 67.34 -14.18
N ASP A 46 -5.08 68.19 -14.00
CA ASP A 46 -5.53 69.17 -15.00
C ASP A 46 -6.62 70.07 -14.40
N LEU A 47 -6.25 71.32 -14.11
CA LEU A 47 -7.17 72.44 -13.93
C LEU A 47 -7.56 73.00 -15.31
N PRO A 48 -8.82 73.45 -15.47
CA PRO A 48 -9.02 74.72 -16.17
C PRO A 48 -10.03 75.65 -15.49
N LEU A 49 -9.54 76.88 -15.24
CA LEU A 49 -10.11 78.16 -15.66
C LEU A 49 -11.64 78.38 -15.56
N LEU A 50 -12.03 79.22 -14.59
CA LEU A 50 -13.14 80.19 -14.59
C LEU A 50 -13.01 80.98 -13.26
N SER A 51 -13.26 82.27 -13.09
CA SER A 51 -13.99 83.26 -13.86
C SER A 51 -13.70 84.64 -13.24
N LYS A 52 -13.65 85.67 -14.07
CA LYS A 52 -13.45 87.09 -13.72
C LYS A 52 -14.61 87.63 -12.87
N ARG A 53 -14.31 88.32 -11.75
CA ARG A 53 -14.99 89.58 -11.34
C ARG A 53 -14.32 90.26 -10.15
N VAL A 54 -14.52 91.58 -10.08
CA VAL A 54 -14.23 92.52 -8.98
C VAL A 54 -12.85 93.21 -8.97
N SER A 55 -12.59 94.00 -10.02
CA SER A 55 -11.56 95.05 -10.03
C SER A 55 -12.11 96.38 -9.49
N LYS A 56 -12.06 96.57 -8.17
CA LYS A 56 -11.97 97.92 -7.56
C LYS A 56 -11.56 97.92 -6.08
N ARG A 57 -11.71 96.78 -5.37
CA ARG A 57 -11.22 96.58 -3.99
C ARG A 57 -9.76 96.10 -3.90
N ARG A 58 -9.03 96.06 -5.02
CA ARG A 58 -7.65 95.54 -5.11
C ARG A 58 -6.56 96.54 -4.69
N ARG A 59 -6.86 97.86 -4.72
CA ARG A 59 -5.86 98.91 -4.42
C ARG A 59 -5.61 99.07 -2.92
N ASN A 60 -6.66 99.00 -2.10
CA ASN A 60 -6.53 99.06 -0.63
C ASN A 60 -6.01 97.75 -0.05
N LEU A 61 -6.41 96.59 -0.62
CA LEU A 61 -5.88 95.29 -0.23
C LEU A 61 -4.39 95.15 -0.61
N ARG A 62 -3.96 95.66 -1.79
CA ARG A 62 -2.53 95.72 -2.12
C ARG A 62 -1.75 96.57 -1.12
N ARG A 63 -2.27 97.73 -0.70
CA ARG A 63 -1.60 98.56 0.31
C ARG A 63 -1.54 97.84 1.66
N LEU A 64 -2.62 97.18 2.08
CA LEU A 64 -2.64 96.39 3.32
C LEU A 64 -1.67 95.20 3.25
N CYS A 65 -1.65 94.45 2.15
CA CYS A 65 -0.73 93.33 1.94
C CYS A 65 0.72 93.77 1.80
N VAL A 66 0.99 94.95 1.25
CA VAL A 66 2.35 95.51 1.20
C VAL A 66 2.79 95.94 2.60
N VAL A 67 1.92 96.54 3.41
CA VAL A 67 2.24 96.90 4.80
C VAL A 67 2.41 95.66 5.67
N LEU A 68 1.47 94.71 5.64
CA LEU A 68 1.58 93.42 6.33
C LEU A 68 2.79 92.63 5.84
N GLY A 69 3.02 92.61 4.53
CA GLY A 69 4.18 91.98 3.92
C GLY A 69 5.48 92.62 4.38
N SER A 70 5.55 93.96 4.46
CA SER A 70 6.73 94.65 5.00
C SER A 70 6.92 94.40 6.49
N VAL A 71 5.84 94.32 7.28
CA VAL A 71 5.91 94.01 8.71
C VAL A 71 6.38 92.57 8.91
N LEU A 72 5.84 91.62 8.16
CA LEU A 72 6.27 90.22 8.19
C LEU A 72 7.70 90.04 7.68
N LEU A 73 8.12 90.78 6.65
CA LEU A 73 9.48 90.78 6.14
C LEU A 73 10.45 91.36 7.18
N VAL A 74 10.07 92.47 7.84
CA VAL A 74 10.85 93.05 8.94
C VAL A 74 10.93 92.09 10.10
N ILE A 75 9.84 91.43 10.50
CA ILE A 75 9.85 90.38 11.52
C ILE A 75 10.75 89.22 11.10
N PHE A 76 10.68 88.76 9.85
CA PHE A 76 11.52 87.68 9.33
C PHE A 76 13.01 88.05 9.27
N ILE A 77 13.33 89.29 8.87
CA ILE A 77 14.70 89.82 8.88
C ILE A 77 15.20 89.96 10.32
N LEU A 78 14.38 90.47 11.24
CA LEU A 78 14.71 90.57 12.66
C LEU A 78 14.87 89.17 13.32
N GLN A 79 14.09 88.18 12.89
CA GLN A 79 14.24 86.78 13.30
C GLN A 79 15.53 86.15 12.76
N ASN A 80 15.93 86.43 11.51
CA ASN A 80 17.19 85.95 10.93
C ASN A 80 18.43 86.65 11.52
N LEU A 81 18.32 87.94 11.85
CA LEU A 81 19.37 88.73 12.51
C LEU A 81 19.47 88.45 14.03
N SER A 82 18.66 87.53 14.56
CA SER A 82 18.66 87.13 15.99
C SER A 82 18.27 88.24 16.98
N LEU A 83 17.58 89.29 16.52
CA LEU A 83 17.18 90.44 17.36
C LEU A 83 15.82 90.25 18.05
N LEU A 84 15.00 89.30 17.59
CA LEU A 84 13.75 88.89 18.24
C LEU A 84 13.82 87.40 18.60
N SER A 85 13.87 87.09 19.89
CA SER A 85 13.76 85.73 20.42
C SER A 85 12.34 85.20 20.16
N CYS A 86 12.18 84.20 19.30
CA CYS A 86 10.90 83.52 19.12
C CYS A 86 10.45 82.86 20.44
N PRO A 87 9.23 83.13 20.94
CA PRO A 87 8.74 82.58 22.22
C PRO A 87 8.41 81.08 22.20
N LEU A 88 8.61 80.41 21.05
CA LEU A 88 8.38 78.96 20.89
C LEU A 88 9.65 78.12 21.08
N ASP A 89 10.78 78.74 21.43
CA ASP A 89 12.07 78.05 21.47
C ASP A 89 12.82 78.26 22.79
N ASN A 90 12.12 78.07 23.91
CA ASN A 90 12.72 78.00 25.26
C ASN A 90 13.52 76.71 25.52
N VAL A 91 13.93 75.99 24.47
CA VAL A 91 14.80 74.82 24.58
C VAL A 91 16.22 75.27 24.26
N SER A 92 17.11 75.20 25.25
CA SER A 92 18.51 75.63 25.06
C SER A 92 19.16 74.90 23.88
N ALA A 93 20.07 75.57 23.19
CA ALA A 93 20.77 74.99 22.06
C ALA A 93 21.52 73.69 22.41
N SER A 94 21.92 73.50 23.68
CA SER A 94 22.54 72.26 24.16
C SER A 94 21.55 71.10 24.22
N VAL A 95 20.31 71.33 24.69
CA VAL A 95 19.25 70.31 24.74
C VAL A 95 18.83 69.90 23.32
N LYS A 96 18.68 70.85 22.40
CA LYS A 96 18.40 70.53 20.99
C LYS A 96 19.50 69.70 20.35
N ARG A 97 20.77 70.03 20.61
CA ARG A 97 21.91 69.25 20.12
C ARG A 97 21.94 67.85 20.72
N ALA A 98 21.61 67.69 22.00
CA ALA A 98 21.49 66.38 22.65
C ALA A 98 20.38 65.53 22.02
N LYS A 99 19.17 66.10 21.87
CA LYS A 99 18.03 65.42 21.23
C LYS A 99 18.31 65.04 19.78
N HIS A 100 19.00 65.89 19.04
CA HIS A 100 19.40 65.59 17.66
C HIS A 100 20.44 64.46 17.59
N ARG A 101 21.32 64.30 18.59
CA ARG A 101 22.22 63.15 18.68
C ARG A 101 21.44 61.86 18.96
N GLU A 102 20.51 61.89 19.91
CA GLU A 102 19.61 60.76 20.20
C GLU A 102 18.81 60.35 18.95
N TRP A 103 18.19 61.32 18.28
CA TRP A 103 17.46 61.07 17.04
C TRP A 103 18.36 60.48 15.95
N LYS A 104 19.60 60.95 15.81
CA LYS A 104 20.56 60.36 14.87
C LYS A 104 20.92 58.91 15.24
N THR A 105 21.04 58.59 16.53
CA THR A 105 21.27 57.21 16.97
C THR A 105 20.04 56.33 16.73
N GLU A 106 18.84 56.85 16.96
CA GLU A 106 17.58 56.15 16.70
C GLU A 106 17.38 55.89 15.19
N ILE A 107 17.67 56.87 14.33
CA ILE A 107 17.61 56.68 12.87
C ILE A 107 18.59 55.59 12.43
N LYS A 108 19.81 55.57 12.97
CA LYS A 108 20.78 54.52 12.64
C LYS A 108 20.30 53.15 13.10
N ALA A 109 19.80 53.04 14.33
CA ALA A 109 19.24 51.80 14.86
C ALA A 109 18.00 51.34 14.10
N HIS A 110 17.16 52.27 13.65
CA HIS A 110 16.01 51.99 12.80
C HIS A 110 16.44 51.51 11.41
N GLY A 111 17.43 52.15 10.78
CA GLY A 111 18.00 51.72 9.52
C GLY A 111 18.49 50.27 9.56
N ILE A 112 19.26 49.91 10.60
CA ILE A 112 19.74 48.54 10.81
C ILE A 112 18.58 47.54 10.90
N ARG A 113 17.51 47.86 11.64
CA ARG A 113 16.33 46.99 11.76
C ARG A 113 15.57 46.83 10.44
N VAL A 114 15.46 47.90 9.66
CA VAL A 114 14.82 47.83 8.33
C VAL A 114 15.63 46.94 7.39
N ASP A 115 16.95 47.04 7.42
CA ASP A 115 17.84 46.18 6.62
C ASP A 115 17.80 44.71 7.07
N GLU A 116 17.63 44.46 8.37
CA GLU A 116 17.41 43.12 8.92
C GLU A 116 16.08 42.54 8.45
N TRP A 117 14.97 43.26 8.60
CA TRP A 117 13.65 42.83 8.09
C TRP A 117 13.60 42.67 6.58
N ALA A 118 14.36 43.46 5.82
CA ALA A 118 14.48 43.28 4.38
C ALA A 118 15.15 41.95 4.04
N ARG A 119 16.22 41.57 4.76
CA ARG A 119 16.89 40.28 4.59
C ARG A 119 16.01 39.10 5.01
N GLU A 120 15.32 39.21 6.15
CA GLU A 120 14.39 38.17 6.61
C GLU A 120 13.26 37.93 5.60
N ARG A 121 12.69 39.00 5.01
CA ARG A 121 11.66 38.84 3.97
C ARG A 121 12.19 38.15 2.73
N GLN A 122 13.41 38.46 2.29
CA GLN A 122 14.02 37.77 1.15
C GLN A 122 14.25 36.28 1.43
N LEU A 123 14.71 35.93 2.63
CA LEU A 123 14.86 34.53 3.03
C LEU A 123 13.51 33.82 3.08
N HIS A 124 12.50 34.48 3.66
CA HIS A 124 11.16 33.93 3.73
C HIS A 124 10.52 33.73 2.35
N GLU A 125 10.71 34.65 1.42
CA GLU A 125 10.26 34.50 0.03
C GLU A 125 10.94 33.30 -0.65
N GLN A 126 12.24 33.09 -0.43
CA GLN A 126 12.96 31.92 -0.95
C GLN A 126 12.46 30.62 -0.34
N GLU A 127 12.22 30.59 0.97
CA GLU A 127 11.61 29.44 1.63
C GLU A 127 10.24 29.16 1.02
N VAL A 128 9.35 30.15 0.94
CA VAL A 128 8.00 29.98 0.38
C VAL A 128 8.07 29.40 -1.04
N HIS A 129 8.97 29.90 -1.89
CA HIS A 129 9.16 29.34 -3.22
C HIS A 129 9.64 27.89 -3.20
N GLN A 130 10.58 27.53 -2.33
CA GLN A 130 11.00 26.13 -2.15
C GLN A 130 9.81 25.24 -1.73
N TRP A 131 9.00 25.70 -0.76
CA TRP A 131 7.81 24.97 -0.32
C TRP A 131 6.74 24.83 -1.42
N GLU A 132 6.61 25.82 -2.30
CA GLU A 132 5.70 25.77 -3.46
C GLU A 132 6.18 24.75 -4.50
N ASP A 133 7.47 24.76 -4.82
CA ASP A 133 8.09 23.82 -5.75
C ASP A 133 8.00 22.38 -5.22
N GLU A 134 8.36 22.15 -3.95
CA GLU A 134 8.21 20.84 -3.30
C GLU A 134 6.75 20.37 -3.34
N ARG A 135 5.79 21.25 -3.06
CA ARG A 135 4.38 20.90 -3.10
C ARG A 135 3.92 20.55 -4.51
N ALA A 136 4.42 21.23 -5.53
CA ALA A 136 4.12 20.93 -6.92
C ALA A 136 4.68 19.56 -7.32
N GLU A 137 5.91 19.23 -6.91
CA GLU A 137 6.51 17.91 -7.11
C GLU A 137 5.69 16.81 -6.43
N TRP A 138 5.34 17.00 -5.15
CA TRP A 138 4.49 16.07 -4.41
C TRP A 138 3.12 15.86 -5.06
N GLN A 139 2.51 16.90 -5.64
CA GLN A 139 1.24 16.76 -6.35
C GLN A 139 1.39 15.94 -7.64
N GLU A 140 2.48 16.13 -8.37
CA GLU A 140 2.75 15.40 -9.60
C GLU A 140 3.06 13.92 -9.32
N GLU A 141 3.84 13.63 -8.28
CA GLU A 141 4.07 12.25 -7.83
C GLU A 141 2.76 11.58 -7.45
N ARG A 142 1.91 12.24 -6.65
CA ARG A 142 0.59 11.70 -6.29
C ARG A 142 -0.27 11.42 -7.51
N ARG A 143 -0.25 12.29 -8.52
CA ARG A 143 -0.99 12.11 -9.77
C ARG A 143 -0.50 10.86 -10.52
N LYS A 144 0.83 10.65 -10.59
CA LYS A 144 1.44 9.46 -11.19
C LYS A 144 1.03 8.19 -10.45
N TRP A 145 1.12 8.17 -9.13
CA TRP A 145 0.69 7.05 -8.31
C TRP A 145 -0.80 6.73 -8.48
N GLU A 146 -1.67 7.74 -8.54
CA GLU A 146 -3.10 7.55 -8.77
C GLU A 146 -3.41 6.99 -10.17
N GLU A 147 -2.66 7.41 -11.18
CA GLU A 147 -2.77 6.88 -12.55
C GLU A 147 -2.27 5.43 -12.65
N GLU A 148 -1.12 5.13 -12.03
CA GLU A 148 -0.56 3.78 -11.97
C GLU A 148 -1.52 2.80 -11.30
N ARG A 149 -2.07 3.14 -10.13
CA ARG A 149 -3.07 2.29 -9.46
C ARG A 149 -4.32 2.08 -10.31
N ARG A 150 -4.76 3.10 -11.05
CA ARG A 150 -5.90 2.98 -11.98
C ARG A 150 -5.57 2.07 -13.16
N ASN A 151 -4.35 2.13 -13.68
CA ASN A 151 -3.86 1.25 -14.74
C ASN A 151 -3.79 -0.19 -14.26
N GLU A 152 -3.23 -0.42 -13.07
CA GLU A 152 -3.16 -1.74 -12.44
C GLU A 152 -4.56 -2.31 -12.18
N GLU A 153 -5.49 -1.51 -11.66
CA GLU A 153 -6.87 -1.96 -11.44
C GLU A 153 -7.59 -2.31 -12.76
N ARG A 154 -7.37 -1.51 -13.81
CA ARG A 154 -7.89 -1.82 -15.16
C ARG A 154 -7.31 -3.12 -15.69
N HIS A 155 -6.00 -3.31 -15.55
CA HIS A 155 -5.32 -4.52 -15.97
C HIS A 155 -5.85 -5.74 -15.21
N ARG A 156 -6.02 -5.65 -13.89
CA ARG A 156 -6.61 -6.73 -13.07
C ARG A 156 -8.02 -7.11 -13.54
N LYS A 157 -8.89 -6.13 -13.76
CA LYS A 157 -10.26 -6.34 -14.27
C LYS A 157 -10.28 -6.89 -15.70
N GLU A 158 -9.28 -6.57 -16.50
CA GLU A 158 -9.14 -7.11 -17.85
C GLU A 158 -8.72 -8.57 -17.81
N VAL A 159 -7.73 -8.92 -16.99
CA VAL A 159 -7.31 -10.30 -16.72
C VAL A 159 -8.48 -11.13 -16.19
N GLU A 160 -9.26 -10.62 -15.25
CA GLU A 160 -10.46 -11.30 -14.74
C GLU A 160 -11.50 -11.56 -15.85
N ARG A 161 -11.74 -10.59 -16.74
CA ARG A 161 -12.64 -10.78 -17.89
C ARG A 161 -12.10 -11.79 -18.89
N MET A 162 -10.79 -11.76 -19.17
CA MET A 162 -10.13 -12.75 -20.01
C MET A 162 -10.23 -14.16 -19.44
N ARG A 163 -10.20 -14.31 -18.09
CA ARG A 163 -10.38 -15.59 -17.41
C ARG A 163 -11.80 -16.15 -17.52
N GLN A 164 -12.84 -15.32 -17.68
CA GLN A 164 -14.25 -15.78 -17.74
C GLN A 164 -14.59 -16.64 -18.96
N GLY A 165 -13.77 -16.61 -20.02
CA GLY A 165 -13.92 -17.47 -21.19
C GLY A 165 -13.19 -18.81 -21.08
N VAL A 166 -12.26 -18.94 -20.13
CA VAL A 166 -11.47 -20.15 -19.94
C VAL A 166 -12.33 -21.18 -19.23
N TYR A 167 -12.28 -22.44 -19.66
CA TYR A 167 -13.00 -23.52 -18.99
C TYR A 167 -12.26 -24.87 -19.07
N TRP A 168 -12.55 -25.74 -18.12
CA TRP A 168 -12.10 -27.13 -18.12
C TRP A 168 -13.03 -28.00 -18.96
N THR A 169 -12.47 -28.88 -19.79
CA THR A 169 -13.25 -29.99 -20.34
C THR A 169 -13.75 -30.90 -19.21
N PRO A 170 -14.81 -31.71 -19.43
CA PRO A 170 -15.23 -32.70 -18.45
C PRO A 170 -14.05 -33.55 -17.98
N PRO A 171 -13.84 -33.73 -16.66
CA PRO A 171 -12.71 -34.48 -16.16
C PRO A 171 -12.89 -35.97 -16.46
N ILE A 172 -11.86 -36.59 -17.04
CA ILE A 172 -11.85 -38.00 -17.42
C ILE A 172 -10.93 -38.72 -16.43
N GLY A 173 -11.48 -39.72 -15.75
CA GLY A 173 -10.69 -40.58 -14.85
C GLY A 173 -9.89 -41.59 -15.65
N ASP A 174 -8.64 -41.82 -15.26
CA ASP A 174 -7.81 -42.86 -15.84
C ASP A 174 -8.50 -44.23 -15.66
N PRO A 175 -8.47 -45.12 -16.67
CA PRO A 175 -9.08 -46.44 -16.59
C PRO A 175 -8.51 -47.25 -15.43
N HIS A 176 -7.23 -47.03 -15.13
CA HIS A 176 -6.48 -47.70 -14.09
C HIS A 176 -6.41 -46.85 -12.83
N CYS A 177 -6.40 -47.53 -11.70
CA CYS A 177 -6.24 -46.91 -10.41
C CYS A 177 -4.74 -46.73 -10.09
N SER A 178 -4.38 -45.59 -9.49
CA SER A 178 -2.98 -45.28 -9.18
C SER A 178 -2.53 -45.93 -7.87
N THR A 179 -3.35 -45.83 -6.83
CA THR A 179 -3.11 -46.45 -5.51
C THR A 179 -4.44 -46.80 -4.84
N TYR A 180 -4.40 -47.37 -3.63
CA TYR A 180 -5.59 -47.66 -2.85
C TYR A 180 -6.50 -46.42 -2.76
N ARG A 181 -7.75 -46.60 -3.20
CA ARG A 181 -8.81 -45.60 -3.27
C ARG A 181 -8.50 -44.39 -4.15
N THR A 182 -7.41 -44.40 -4.92
CA THR A 182 -6.94 -43.21 -5.64
C THR A 182 -6.92 -43.42 -7.14
N ARG A 183 -7.57 -42.52 -7.87
CA ARG A 183 -7.60 -42.47 -9.33
C ARG A 183 -7.07 -41.12 -9.81
N VAL A 184 -6.34 -41.13 -10.93
CA VAL A 184 -5.90 -39.90 -11.60
C VAL A 184 -7.04 -39.42 -12.48
N TYR A 185 -7.42 -38.15 -12.36
CA TYR A 185 -8.32 -37.47 -13.27
C TYR A 185 -7.54 -36.51 -14.14
N ARG A 186 -7.91 -36.39 -15.41
CA ARG A 186 -7.30 -35.48 -16.38
C ARG A 186 -8.37 -34.61 -17.03
N ALA A 187 -8.05 -33.35 -17.26
CA ALA A 187 -8.89 -32.41 -17.99
C ALA A 187 -8.01 -31.46 -18.81
N ILE A 188 -8.56 -30.97 -19.92
CA ILE A 188 -7.89 -30.02 -20.81
C ILE A 188 -8.48 -28.64 -20.55
N LEU A 189 -7.60 -27.65 -20.44
CA LEU A 189 -7.97 -26.25 -20.31
C LEU A 189 -8.16 -25.66 -21.70
N LYS A 190 -9.35 -25.08 -21.97
CA LYS A 190 -9.73 -24.53 -23.27
C LYS A 190 -9.87 -23.01 -23.23
N ASP A 191 -9.75 -22.42 -24.42
CA ASP A 191 -9.94 -21.00 -24.69
C ASP A 191 -9.06 -20.06 -23.85
N ILE A 192 -7.79 -20.48 -23.63
CA ILE A 192 -6.78 -19.67 -22.97
C ILE A 192 -6.34 -18.55 -23.93
N PRO A 193 -6.55 -17.28 -23.58
CA PRO A 193 -6.01 -16.14 -24.34
C PRO A 193 -4.49 -16.22 -24.44
N SER A 194 -3.93 -15.85 -25.61
CA SER A 194 -2.48 -15.89 -25.87
C SER A 194 -1.66 -15.06 -24.87
N ASP A 195 -2.29 -14.02 -24.32
CA ASP A 195 -1.64 -13.01 -23.50
C ASP A 195 -1.59 -13.42 -22.02
N LEU A 196 -2.30 -14.49 -21.63
CA LEU A 196 -2.29 -15.03 -20.28
C LEU A 196 -1.23 -16.12 -20.10
N ASN A 197 -0.61 -16.14 -18.92
CA ASN A 197 0.25 -17.24 -18.52
C ASN A 197 -0.60 -18.48 -18.25
N TRP A 198 -0.57 -19.42 -19.19
CA TRP A 198 -1.34 -20.67 -19.10
C TRP A 198 -1.08 -21.47 -17.83
N LEU A 199 0.13 -21.41 -17.26
CA LEU A 199 0.49 -22.15 -16.06
C LEU A 199 -0.17 -21.55 -14.82
N GLU A 200 -0.26 -20.22 -14.75
CA GLU A 200 -0.96 -19.52 -13.67
C GLU A 200 -2.46 -19.84 -13.71
N VAL A 201 -3.06 -19.71 -14.90
CA VAL A 201 -4.49 -20.02 -15.09
C VAL A 201 -4.78 -21.48 -14.75
N CYS A 202 -3.94 -22.42 -15.17
CA CYS A 202 -4.10 -23.84 -14.87
C CYS A 202 -4.04 -24.15 -13.36
N ASN A 203 -3.13 -23.52 -12.61
CA ASN A 203 -2.95 -23.80 -11.19
C ASN A 203 -4.02 -23.22 -10.28
N ASP A 204 -4.66 -22.13 -10.70
CA ASP A 204 -5.63 -21.38 -9.89
C ASP A 204 -7.08 -21.63 -10.28
N MET A 205 -7.33 -22.35 -11.38
CA MET A 205 -8.68 -22.57 -11.88
C MET A 205 -9.36 -23.79 -11.24
N PRO A 206 -10.46 -23.60 -10.48
CA PRO A 206 -11.15 -24.70 -9.81
C PRO A 206 -11.91 -25.58 -10.81
N ILE A 207 -12.09 -26.85 -10.45
CA ILE A 207 -12.89 -27.83 -11.19
C ILE A 207 -13.81 -28.61 -10.25
N THR A 208 -14.91 -29.16 -10.76
CA THR A 208 -15.74 -30.11 -10.00
C THR A 208 -15.49 -31.52 -10.49
N ILE A 209 -15.00 -32.40 -9.59
CA ILE A 209 -14.79 -33.82 -9.89
C ILE A 209 -15.75 -34.62 -9.00
N GLN A 210 -16.61 -35.42 -9.63
CA GLN A 210 -17.62 -36.25 -8.95
C GLN A 210 -18.50 -35.45 -7.96
N GLY A 211 -18.89 -34.23 -8.34
CA GLY A 211 -19.75 -33.37 -7.51
C GLY A 211 -19.04 -32.65 -6.35
N ARG A 212 -17.72 -32.79 -6.22
CA ARG A 212 -16.92 -32.05 -5.22
C ARG A 212 -16.03 -31.02 -5.91
N PRO A 213 -16.00 -29.75 -5.44
CA PRO A 213 -15.07 -28.75 -5.95
C PRO A 213 -13.63 -29.07 -5.50
N VAL A 214 -12.69 -28.90 -6.41
CA VAL A 214 -11.25 -29.05 -6.20
C VAL A 214 -10.57 -27.81 -6.74
N ASP A 215 -9.92 -27.07 -5.85
CA ASP A 215 -9.40 -25.74 -6.17
C ASP A 215 -8.14 -25.78 -7.04
N ARG A 216 -7.28 -26.79 -6.83
CA ARG A 216 -5.95 -26.85 -7.45
C ARG A 216 -5.64 -28.24 -8.02
N PRO A 217 -5.02 -28.32 -9.21
CA PRO A 217 -4.48 -29.57 -9.73
C PRO A 217 -3.22 -30.00 -8.99
N ASN A 218 -2.91 -31.30 -9.08
CA ASN A 218 -1.64 -31.83 -8.61
C ASN A 218 -0.50 -31.51 -9.59
N GLY A 219 -0.82 -31.29 -10.86
CA GLY A 219 0.12 -30.81 -11.86
C GLY A 219 -0.55 -30.31 -13.13
N CYS A 220 0.19 -29.48 -13.86
CA CYS A 220 -0.19 -28.85 -15.13
C CYS A 220 0.94 -29.05 -16.14
N GLU A 221 0.60 -29.53 -17.32
CA GLU A 221 1.55 -29.77 -18.41
C GLU A 221 0.94 -29.41 -19.77
N ARG A 222 1.78 -29.24 -20.80
CA ARG A 222 1.31 -29.17 -22.18
C ARG A 222 1.48 -30.54 -22.81
N ASN A 223 0.40 -31.06 -23.40
CA ASN A 223 0.46 -32.32 -24.12
C ASN A 223 1.15 -32.16 -25.48
N ASP A 224 1.34 -33.27 -26.21
CA ASP A 224 1.99 -33.27 -27.54
C ASP A 224 1.27 -32.41 -28.59
N ARG A 225 -0.01 -32.08 -28.35
CA ARG A 225 -0.82 -31.22 -29.21
C ARG A 225 -0.72 -29.73 -28.83
N GLY A 226 0.10 -29.41 -27.82
CA GLY A 226 0.27 -28.07 -27.28
C GLY A 226 -0.88 -27.59 -26.40
N GLU A 227 -1.84 -28.46 -26.08
CA GLU A 227 -2.97 -28.14 -25.22
C GLU A 227 -2.55 -28.24 -23.75
N VAL A 228 -3.12 -27.37 -22.92
CA VAL A 228 -2.83 -27.35 -21.48
C VAL A 228 -3.69 -28.40 -20.81
N GLN A 229 -3.05 -29.34 -20.15
CA GLN A 229 -3.67 -30.44 -19.45
C GLN A 229 -3.32 -30.39 -17.97
N ALA A 230 -4.30 -30.60 -17.12
CA ALA A 230 -4.10 -30.76 -15.69
C ALA A 230 -4.48 -32.17 -15.25
N TRP A 231 -3.90 -32.60 -14.12
CA TRP A 231 -4.23 -33.86 -13.48
C TRP A 231 -4.44 -33.72 -11.97
N TRP A 232 -5.35 -34.53 -11.44
CA TRP A 232 -5.74 -34.57 -10.03
C TRP A 232 -5.69 -35.99 -9.49
N LEU A 233 -5.13 -36.18 -8.31
CA LEU A 233 -5.17 -37.42 -7.55
C LEU A 233 -6.41 -37.40 -6.65
N VAL A 234 -7.45 -38.12 -7.07
CA VAL A 234 -8.72 -38.18 -6.36
C VAL A 234 -8.77 -39.43 -5.52
N ASN A 235 -8.85 -39.27 -4.20
CA ASN A 235 -8.86 -40.37 -3.23
C ASN A 235 -10.23 -40.59 -2.54
N TRP A 236 -11.30 -39.96 -3.06
CA TRP A 236 -12.66 -40.08 -2.55
C TRP A 236 -13.58 -40.67 -3.61
N SER A 237 -14.64 -41.35 -3.18
CA SER A 237 -15.68 -41.86 -4.07
C SER A 237 -15.19 -42.75 -5.24
N GLU A 238 -14.07 -43.45 -5.04
CA GLU A 238 -13.48 -44.41 -5.98
C GLU A 238 -13.70 -45.88 -5.54
N PRO A 239 -14.92 -46.44 -5.63
CA PRO A 239 -15.18 -47.81 -5.18
C PRO A 239 -14.44 -48.87 -6.03
N SER A 240 -14.13 -48.56 -7.30
CA SER A 240 -13.38 -49.46 -8.18
C SER A 240 -11.90 -49.58 -7.84
N CYS A 241 -11.36 -48.66 -7.02
CA CYS A 241 -9.95 -48.62 -6.63
C CYS A 241 -9.73 -49.19 -5.22
N VAL A 242 -10.62 -50.07 -4.75
CA VAL A 242 -10.58 -50.65 -3.40
C VAL A 242 -10.30 -52.15 -3.49
N PRO A 243 -9.03 -52.56 -3.67
CA PRO A 243 -8.66 -53.95 -3.50
C PRO A 243 -8.84 -54.38 -2.03
N TYR A 244 -8.89 -55.67 -1.80
CA TYR A 244 -9.07 -56.24 -0.46
C TYR A 244 -8.14 -57.42 -0.23
N TRP A 245 -7.74 -57.60 1.02
CA TRP A 245 -6.95 -58.74 1.45
C TRP A 245 -7.83 -59.97 1.64
N ASP A 246 -7.34 -61.11 1.20
CA ASP A 246 -7.84 -62.41 1.60
C ASP A 246 -7.61 -62.63 3.11
N THR A 247 -7.93 -63.82 3.60
CA THR A 247 -7.68 -64.21 4.99
C THR A 247 -6.20 -64.03 5.33
N ILE A 248 -5.92 -63.19 6.33
CA ILE A 248 -4.57 -62.93 6.81
C ILE A 248 -4.13 -64.09 7.70
N HIS A 249 -3.09 -64.81 7.28
CA HIS A 249 -2.59 -65.97 7.99
C HIS A 249 -1.23 -65.69 8.62
N TYR A 250 -1.08 -66.08 9.89
CA TYR A 250 0.24 -66.24 10.50
C TYR A 250 1.04 -67.31 9.74
N LYS A 251 2.34 -67.07 9.55
CA LYS A 251 3.26 -67.99 8.88
C LYS A 251 4.30 -68.52 9.85
N GLU A 252 5.15 -67.62 10.33
CA GLU A 252 6.35 -67.96 11.09
C GLU A 252 6.83 -66.75 11.89
N CYS A 253 7.79 -66.93 12.80
CA CYS A 253 8.49 -65.81 13.40
C CYS A 253 9.41 -65.16 12.36
N THR A 254 9.48 -63.83 12.36
CA THR A 254 10.29 -63.09 11.39
C THR A 254 11.77 -63.38 11.61
N PRO A 255 12.49 -63.96 10.63
CA PRO A 255 13.92 -64.25 10.78
C PRO A 255 14.73 -63.00 11.09
N GLY A 256 15.57 -63.05 12.12
CA GLY A 256 16.42 -61.93 12.52
C GLY A 256 15.71 -60.79 13.26
N LYS A 257 14.42 -60.92 13.58
CA LYS A 257 13.66 -59.95 14.40
C LYS A 257 12.94 -60.64 15.56
N PRO A 258 13.59 -60.79 16.73
CA PRO A 258 12.94 -61.33 17.93
C PRO A 258 11.70 -60.52 18.31
N GLY A 259 10.64 -61.18 18.76
CA GLY A 259 9.36 -60.56 19.12
C GLY A 259 8.42 -60.26 17.96
N PHE A 260 8.78 -60.60 16.71
CA PHE A 260 7.95 -60.35 15.53
C PHE A 260 7.48 -61.64 14.85
N GLY A 261 6.19 -61.69 14.53
CA GLY A 261 5.56 -62.72 13.72
C GLY A 261 5.26 -62.21 12.32
N ARG A 262 5.49 -63.07 11.32
CA ARG A 262 5.19 -62.81 9.91
C ARG A 262 3.78 -63.27 9.57
N TYR A 263 3.00 -62.36 9.02
CA TYR A 263 1.67 -62.59 8.49
C TYR A 263 1.67 -62.37 6.99
N GLN A 264 0.82 -63.10 6.26
CA GLN A 264 0.66 -62.89 4.81
C GLN A 264 -0.80 -63.04 4.38
N ALA A 265 -1.16 -62.35 3.31
CA ALA A 265 -2.48 -62.44 2.69
C ALA A 265 -2.39 -62.14 1.19
N ARG A 266 -3.21 -62.80 0.39
CA ARG A 266 -3.32 -62.50 -1.05
C ARG A 266 -4.17 -61.24 -1.25
N LEU A 267 -3.76 -60.39 -2.18
CA LEU A 267 -4.51 -59.21 -2.60
C LEU A 267 -5.46 -59.57 -3.74
N TRP A 268 -6.72 -59.19 -3.59
CA TRP A 268 -7.80 -59.38 -4.57
C TRP A 268 -8.45 -58.05 -4.94
N GLY A 269 -9.25 -58.06 -6.02
CA GLY A 269 -10.00 -56.87 -6.46
C GLY A 269 -9.17 -55.81 -7.18
N ILE A 270 -7.98 -56.17 -7.69
CA ILE A 270 -7.18 -55.30 -8.55
C ILE A 270 -7.69 -55.41 -9.99
N ASN A 271 -7.90 -54.28 -10.67
CA ASN A 271 -8.36 -54.29 -12.06
C ASN A 271 -7.22 -54.68 -13.00
N HIS A 272 -7.57 -55.24 -14.16
CA HIS A 272 -6.58 -55.56 -15.18
C HIS A 272 -5.86 -54.28 -15.65
N GLY A 273 -4.54 -54.26 -15.56
CA GLY A 273 -3.68 -53.13 -15.95
C GLY A 273 -3.38 -52.13 -14.83
N ASP A 274 -3.99 -52.28 -13.66
CA ASP A 274 -3.58 -51.52 -12.46
C ASP A 274 -2.17 -51.93 -12.03
N ASP A 275 -1.43 -50.99 -11.43
CA ASP A 275 -0.14 -51.27 -10.83
C ASP A 275 -0.34 -52.04 -9.52
N TRP A 276 -0.22 -53.36 -9.60
CA TRP A 276 -0.40 -54.26 -8.48
C TRP A 276 0.55 -53.96 -7.31
N GLU A 277 1.75 -53.46 -7.58
CA GLU A 277 2.77 -53.21 -6.57
C GLU A 277 2.37 -51.98 -5.76
N ASN A 278 1.97 -50.91 -6.44
CA ASN A 278 1.46 -49.69 -5.81
C ASN A 278 0.15 -49.96 -5.05
N MET A 279 -0.73 -50.79 -5.58
CA MET A 279 -1.92 -51.25 -4.88
C MET A 279 -1.57 -52.00 -3.59
N CYS A 280 -0.67 -52.98 -3.68
CA CYS A 280 -0.24 -53.75 -2.52
C CYS A 280 0.36 -52.86 -1.43
N LYS A 281 1.25 -51.93 -1.79
CA LYS A 281 1.92 -51.03 -0.84
C LYS A 281 1.01 -50.00 -0.17
N THR A 282 -0.18 -49.77 -0.70
CA THR A 282 -1.08 -48.72 -0.19
C THR A 282 -2.39 -49.26 0.38
N THR A 283 -2.69 -50.55 0.17
CA THR A 283 -3.92 -51.17 0.69
C THR A 283 -3.80 -51.45 2.18
N PRO A 284 -4.68 -50.87 3.03
CA PRO A 284 -4.62 -51.06 4.47
C PRO A 284 -5.09 -52.46 4.89
N ALA A 285 -4.58 -52.97 6.00
CA ALA A 285 -4.95 -54.25 6.59
C ALA A 285 -5.14 -54.14 8.10
N GLN A 286 -6.14 -54.88 8.60
CA GLN A 286 -6.36 -55.04 10.03
C GLN A 286 -6.02 -56.47 10.46
N ILE A 287 -5.12 -56.62 11.44
CA ILE A 287 -4.67 -57.93 11.95
C ILE A 287 -5.03 -58.00 13.44
N GLY A 288 -5.86 -58.98 13.82
CA GLY A 288 -6.30 -59.12 15.22
C GLY A 288 -7.04 -57.90 15.77
N GLY A 289 -7.80 -57.19 14.92
CA GLY A 289 -8.55 -55.99 15.29
C GLY A 289 -7.71 -54.72 15.46
N ARG A 290 -6.42 -54.75 15.07
CA ARG A 290 -5.52 -53.59 15.07
C ARG A 290 -5.19 -53.21 13.63
N ASP A 291 -5.19 -51.91 13.36
CA ASP A 291 -4.77 -51.37 12.07
C ASP A 291 -3.24 -51.36 11.98
N PHE A 292 -2.70 -52.02 10.96
CA PHE A 292 -1.26 -52.03 10.68
C PHE A 292 -0.93 -51.20 9.43
N GLY A 293 -1.91 -50.47 8.88
CA GLY A 293 -1.74 -49.76 7.63
C GLY A 293 -1.44 -50.75 6.51
N HIS A 294 -0.40 -50.47 5.74
CA HIS A 294 -0.03 -51.26 4.57
C HIS A 294 0.95 -52.40 4.90
N PRO A 295 1.12 -53.40 4.02
CA PRO A 295 2.14 -54.43 4.17
C PRO A 295 3.55 -53.83 4.28
N THR A 296 4.41 -54.56 5.00
CA THR A 296 5.86 -54.28 5.07
C THR A 296 6.54 -54.60 3.74
N THR A 297 6.08 -55.66 3.08
CA THR A 297 6.63 -56.13 1.80
C THR A 297 5.52 -56.67 0.92
N CYS A 298 5.69 -56.49 -0.39
CA CYS A 298 4.81 -56.96 -1.43
C CYS A 298 5.55 -57.93 -2.32
N ASP A 299 4.96 -59.08 -2.59
CA ASP A 299 5.57 -60.18 -3.34
C ASP A 299 4.61 -60.69 -4.43
N ASN A 300 5.10 -60.87 -5.64
CA ASN A 300 4.32 -61.44 -6.74
C ASN A 300 4.71 -62.89 -6.94
N ARG A 301 3.84 -63.80 -6.48
CA ARG A 301 4.07 -65.25 -6.51
C ARG A 301 3.56 -65.92 -7.79
N GLY A 302 3.38 -65.14 -8.86
CA GLY A 302 2.95 -65.62 -10.17
C GLY A 302 1.45 -65.94 -10.27
N GLY A 303 1.03 -66.50 -11.40
CA GLY A 303 -0.39 -66.59 -11.78
C GLY A 303 -1.30 -67.39 -10.83
N LEU A 304 -0.77 -68.44 -10.18
CA LEU A 304 -1.58 -69.28 -9.28
C LEU A 304 -1.77 -68.66 -7.89
N HIS A 305 -0.73 -68.00 -7.35
CA HIS A 305 -0.71 -67.48 -5.98
C HIS A 305 -0.98 -65.97 -5.91
N GLY A 306 -0.86 -65.26 -7.03
CA GLY A 306 -1.12 -63.84 -7.15
C GLY A 306 -0.18 -62.97 -6.34
N MET A 307 -0.65 -61.77 -6.05
CA MET A 307 0.06 -60.73 -5.32
C MET A 307 -0.20 -60.89 -3.83
N VAL A 308 0.86 -60.91 -3.02
CA VAL A 308 0.80 -61.20 -1.59
C VAL A 308 1.41 -60.06 -0.80
N GLY A 309 0.67 -59.55 0.17
CA GLY A 309 1.17 -58.64 1.20
C GLY A 309 1.75 -59.43 2.37
N ILE A 310 2.86 -58.94 2.92
CA ILE A 310 3.55 -59.52 4.07
C ILE A 310 3.69 -58.44 5.15
N TRP A 311 3.30 -58.78 6.38
CA TRP A 311 3.44 -57.91 7.55
C TRP A 311 4.32 -58.58 8.60
N ASP A 312 5.34 -57.87 9.08
CA ASP A 312 6.07 -58.23 10.29
C ASP A 312 5.43 -57.51 11.49
N VAL A 313 4.70 -58.23 12.33
CA VAL A 313 3.90 -57.67 13.43
C VAL A 313 4.44 -58.15 14.79
N PRO A 314 4.49 -57.29 15.82
CA PRO A 314 4.87 -57.73 17.17
C PRO A 314 3.96 -58.87 17.67
N GLN A 315 4.55 -60.03 17.97
CA GLN A 315 3.84 -61.24 18.36
C GLN A 315 4.54 -61.90 19.54
N ARG A 316 3.81 -62.15 20.63
CA ARG A 316 4.34 -62.86 21.80
C ARG A 316 4.61 -64.32 21.43
N GLY A 317 5.78 -64.82 21.78
CA GLY A 317 6.19 -66.21 21.49
C GLY A 317 7.06 -66.34 20.25
N CYS A 318 7.24 -65.24 19.53
CA CYS A 318 8.48 -64.91 18.84
C CYS A 318 9.33 -64.02 19.79
#